data_AF-A0A8H8WRN7-F1
#
_entry.id   AF-A0A8H8WRN7-F1
#
_cell.length_a   1.000
_cell.length_b   1.000
_cell.length_c   1.000
_cell.angle_alpha   90.00
_cell.angle_beta   90.00
_cell.angle_gamma   90.00
#
_symmetry.space_group_name_H-M   'P 1'
#
loop_
_entity.id
_entity.type
_entity.pdbx_description
1 polymer ?
#
loop_
_entity_poly.entity_id
_entity_poly.type
_entity_poly.pdbx_seq_one_letter_code
_entity_poly.pdbx_strand_id
1 'polypeptide(L)'
;MPIRYRDRSSQPRTGDLFDILAALSADAVAAFPALRPHQRQAWHAFLVQVAAMALHRAGAATLPETGEAWRRLLLALTPDWPDGEAWDLVVEDWSKPALLQPPVVRPANAAEYRGRIEAPDGLDMLVTAKNHDLKAERMRDAADDHWLFALVSLQTQEGFMGAGNFGISRMNGGFGSRTTVGLRPQGSPGAAFRHDVGQLLAGGRDEILKRQPALAARDGLGLVWLAPWDGQASLGFAGLDPLYVEVCRRVRLVREGDRLIARTAGSKAARIEAKALTGRTGDPWAPVLKDGEKAYTPTGAGFGYRQIARLMNTDIIVRPVLATPTPGMPGTGLAITISAVVRGQGKTEGFHERHLPVPGFVGALLKQRGDAILDRTGKVAQERADEAGELGRILRHALLALIRGGRDGVRLDDEAAQRKAASWQAAYDGRVEVGFFDDAFWNEVAERDGPHRMPWRGRLAGLARAVLAEAAEAAPRTEMRRIRARAQASDLFERRAGAFVAEVKDAG
;
A
#
# COMPACT_ATOMS: atom_id res chain seq x y z
N MET A 1 -15.94 6.67 22.26
CA MET A 1 -14.46 6.83 22.24
C MET A 1 -14.08 8.10 21.46
N PRO A 2 -13.36 9.07 22.05
CA PRO A 2 -12.99 10.31 21.36
C PRO A 2 -11.85 10.10 20.34
N ILE A 3 -12.02 10.62 19.13
CA ILE A 3 -11.06 10.64 18.03
C ILE A 3 -10.72 12.10 17.73
N ARG A 4 -9.43 12.45 17.82
CA ARG A 4 -8.96 13.82 17.54
C ARG A 4 -8.67 13.97 16.05
N TYR A 5 -9.15 15.05 15.46
CA TYR A 5 -8.86 15.42 14.08
C TYR A 5 -8.70 16.94 13.93
N ARG A 6 -8.18 17.38 12.78
CA ARG A 6 -8.19 18.78 12.38
C ARG A 6 -9.21 18.96 11.25
N ASP A 7 -10.05 19.98 11.36
CA ASP A 7 -10.95 20.35 10.27
C ASP A 7 -10.22 21.03 9.11
N ARG A 8 -10.92 21.36 8.02
CA ARG A 8 -10.37 22.06 6.85
C ARG A 8 -9.81 23.45 7.17
N SER A 9 -10.25 24.08 8.25
CA SER A 9 -9.69 25.33 8.79
C SER A 9 -8.52 25.09 9.75
N SER A 10 -8.03 23.85 9.83
CA SER A 10 -6.96 23.38 10.72
C SER A 10 -7.27 23.50 12.22
N GLN A 11 -8.53 23.73 12.60
CA GLN A 11 -8.93 23.81 13.99
C GLN A 11 -9.01 22.40 14.60
N PRO A 12 -8.57 22.23 15.86
CA PRO A 12 -8.69 20.95 16.54
C PRO A 12 -10.16 20.64 16.82
N ARG A 13 -10.55 19.41 16.50
CA ARG A 13 -11.88 18.85 16.75
C ARG A 13 -11.73 17.49 17.42
N THR A 14 -12.78 17.09 18.12
CA THR A 14 -12.93 15.76 18.71
C THR A 14 -14.32 15.27 18.38
N GLY A 15 -14.44 14.00 17.98
CA GLY A 15 -15.73 13.32 17.75
C GLY A 15 -15.57 11.82 17.95
N ASP A 16 -16.65 11.08 17.97
CA ASP A 16 -16.58 9.60 17.95
C ASP A 16 -16.49 9.05 16.52
N LEU A 17 -16.51 7.72 16.36
CA LEU A 17 -16.44 7.09 15.04
C LEU A 17 -17.57 7.55 14.10
N PHE A 18 -18.77 7.78 14.62
CA PHE A 18 -19.93 8.21 13.83
C PHE A 18 -19.75 9.66 13.38
N ASP A 19 -19.27 10.54 14.27
CA ASP A 19 -18.92 11.92 13.93
C ASP A 19 -17.79 11.99 12.89
N ILE A 20 -16.81 11.08 12.96
CA ILE A 20 -15.73 11.02 11.97
C ILE A 20 -16.28 10.64 10.59
N LEU A 21 -17.16 9.64 10.49
CA LEU A 21 -17.80 9.27 9.23
C LEU A 21 -18.64 10.43 8.66
N ALA A 22 -19.35 11.17 9.52
CA ALA A 22 -20.08 12.37 9.14
C ALA A 22 -19.15 13.46 8.60
N ALA A 23 -18.07 13.77 9.32
CA ALA A 23 -17.09 14.77 8.92
C ALA A 23 -16.36 14.40 7.62
N LEU A 24 -16.09 13.11 7.37
CA LEU A 24 -15.52 12.63 6.11
C LEU A 24 -16.53 12.74 4.96
N SER A 25 -17.80 12.44 5.23
CA SER A 25 -18.90 12.60 4.25
C SER A 25 -19.09 14.06 3.85
N ALA A 26 -18.94 14.99 4.80
CA ALA A 26 -18.96 16.43 4.54
C ALA A 26 -17.62 16.99 4.01
N ASP A 27 -16.60 16.14 3.81
CA ASP A 27 -15.24 16.53 3.42
C ASP A 27 -14.59 17.59 4.33
N ALA A 28 -14.94 17.54 5.61
CA ALA A 28 -14.54 18.50 6.63
C ALA A 28 -13.23 18.15 7.33
N VAL A 29 -12.69 16.93 7.15
CA VAL A 29 -11.45 16.47 7.80
C VAL A 29 -10.23 16.88 6.95
N ALA A 30 -9.26 17.55 7.57
CA ALA A 30 -7.94 17.81 6.97
C ALA A 30 -6.92 16.73 7.35
N ALA A 31 -6.87 16.33 8.62
CA ALA A 31 -5.89 15.36 9.11
C ALA A 31 -6.30 14.72 10.43
N PHE A 32 -5.71 13.56 10.75
CA PHE A 32 -5.75 12.92 12.06
C PHE A 32 -4.38 13.05 12.73
N PRO A 33 -4.17 13.97 13.70
CA PRO A 33 -2.85 14.24 14.26
C PRO A 33 -2.18 13.03 14.94
N ALA A 34 -2.96 12.11 15.49
CA ALA A 34 -2.48 10.90 16.15
C ALA A 34 -2.19 9.73 15.19
N LEU A 35 -2.58 9.84 13.92
CA LEU A 35 -2.47 8.77 12.93
C LEU A 35 -1.07 8.76 12.30
N ARG A 36 -0.33 7.67 12.49
CA ARG A 36 1.02 7.52 11.95
C ARG A 36 0.98 7.17 10.45
N PRO A 37 2.03 7.48 9.66
CA PRO A 37 2.04 7.27 8.22
C PRO A 37 1.64 5.86 7.77
N HIS A 38 2.22 4.82 8.38
CA HIS A 38 1.96 3.42 8.04
C HIS A 38 0.55 2.93 8.45
N GLN A 39 -0.17 3.70 9.27
CA GLN A 39 -1.54 3.39 9.70
C GLN A 39 -2.59 4.01 8.76
N ARG A 40 -2.22 5.01 7.93
CA ARG A 40 -3.17 5.82 7.15
C ARG A 40 -4.04 4.98 6.24
N GLN A 41 -3.45 4.06 5.48
CA GLN A 41 -4.19 3.22 4.56
C GLN A 41 -5.08 2.20 5.29
N ALA A 42 -4.62 1.62 6.40
CA ALA A 42 -5.43 0.72 7.21
C ALA A 42 -6.65 1.44 7.81
N TRP A 43 -6.46 2.67 8.30
CA TRP A 43 -7.56 3.51 8.80
C TRP A 43 -8.55 3.89 7.71
N HIS A 44 -8.07 4.34 6.55
CA HIS A 44 -8.91 4.63 5.39
C HIS A 44 -9.72 3.41 4.95
N ALA A 45 -9.06 2.26 4.80
CA ALA A 45 -9.72 1.02 4.40
C ALA A 45 -10.79 0.60 5.40
N PHE A 46 -10.49 0.62 6.71
CA PHE A 46 -11.46 0.33 7.77
C PHE A 46 -12.72 1.20 7.64
N LEU A 47 -12.55 2.53 7.52
CA LEU A 47 -13.66 3.47 7.41
C LEU A 47 -14.51 3.23 6.15
N VAL A 48 -13.86 3.06 4.99
CA VAL A 48 -14.55 2.80 3.72
C VAL A 48 -15.32 1.48 3.78
N GLN A 49 -14.72 0.42 4.32
CA GLN A 49 -15.35 -0.90 4.41
C GLN A 49 -16.61 -0.86 5.30
N VAL A 50 -16.52 -0.30 6.50
CA VAL A 50 -17.71 -0.24 7.40
C VAL A 50 -18.81 0.67 6.84
N ALA A 51 -18.44 1.79 6.23
CA ALA A 51 -19.39 2.71 5.60
C ALA A 51 -20.11 2.06 4.42
N ALA A 52 -19.37 1.44 3.50
CA ALA A 52 -19.93 0.77 2.34
C ALA A 52 -20.82 -0.42 2.72
N MET A 53 -20.41 -1.23 3.71
CA MET A 53 -21.25 -2.32 4.23
C MET A 53 -22.56 -1.80 4.84
N ALA A 54 -22.50 -0.74 5.67
CA ALA A 54 -23.68 -0.17 6.31
C ALA A 54 -24.67 0.42 5.28
N LEU A 55 -24.15 1.16 4.29
CA LEU A 55 -24.97 1.75 3.23
C LEU A 55 -25.58 0.68 2.31
N HIS A 56 -24.83 -0.36 1.95
CA HIS A 56 -25.37 -1.49 1.20
C HIS A 56 -26.51 -2.19 1.93
N ARG A 57 -26.34 -2.49 3.22
CA ARG A 57 -27.38 -3.13 4.03
C ARG A 57 -28.65 -2.28 4.12
N ALA A 58 -28.49 -0.96 4.19
CA ALA A 58 -29.61 -0.02 4.23
C ALA A 58 -30.22 0.28 2.85
N GLY A 59 -29.64 -0.20 1.75
CA GLY A 59 -30.05 0.20 0.40
C GLY A 59 -29.85 1.69 0.11
N ALA A 60 -28.94 2.35 0.85
CA ALA A 60 -28.69 3.77 0.76
C ALA A 60 -27.57 4.08 -0.25
N ALA A 61 -27.81 5.05 -1.14
CA ALA A 61 -26.83 5.51 -2.13
C ALA A 61 -26.12 6.81 -1.74
N THR A 62 -26.61 7.51 -0.71
CA THR A 62 -26.10 8.82 -0.27
C THR A 62 -25.38 8.71 1.06
N LEU A 63 -24.21 9.34 1.17
CA LEU A 63 -23.48 9.41 2.43
C LEU A 63 -24.18 10.40 3.40
N PRO A 64 -24.53 9.98 4.62
CA PRO A 64 -25.03 10.91 5.63
C PRO A 64 -23.97 11.89 6.10
N GLU A 65 -24.37 13.12 6.44
CA GLU A 65 -23.46 14.15 6.95
C GLU A 65 -23.63 14.39 8.47
N THR A 66 -24.37 13.54 9.17
CA THR A 66 -24.57 13.64 10.62
C THR A 66 -24.16 12.37 11.36
N GLY A 67 -23.57 12.53 12.55
CA GLY A 67 -23.16 11.42 13.40
C GLY A 67 -24.33 10.51 13.78
N GLU A 68 -25.51 11.08 14.08
CA GLU A 68 -26.71 10.30 14.43
C GLU A 68 -27.16 9.37 13.29
N ALA A 69 -27.12 9.84 12.04
CA ALA A 69 -27.48 9.02 10.89
C ALA A 69 -26.47 7.88 10.68
N TRP A 70 -25.17 8.15 10.81
CA TRP A 70 -24.14 7.11 10.79
C TRP A 70 -24.28 6.12 11.93
N ARG A 71 -24.61 6.58 13.14
CA ARG A 71 -24.88 5.72 14.29
C ARG A 71 -26.00 4.72 14.00
N ARG A 72 -27.12 5.18 13.44
CA ARG A 72 -28.22 4.27 13.03
C ARG A 72 -27.77 3.23 12.01
N LEU A 73 -27.02 3.63 10.98
CA LEU A 73 -26.53 2.73 9.93
C LEU A 73 -25.56 1.67 10.48
N LEU A 74 -24.61 2.08 11.32
CA LEU A 74 -23.62 1.16 11.89
C LEU A 74 -24.23 0.22 12.92
N LEU A 75 -25.17 0.68 13.77
CA LEU A 75 -25.89 -0.20 14.70
C LEU A 75 -26.77 -1.22 13.98
N ALA A 76 -27.27 -0.91 12.77
CA ALA A 76 -27.99 -1.87 11.95
C ALA A 76 -27.11 -3.04 11.43
N LEU A 77 -25.78 -2.90 11.46
CA LEU A 77 -24.84 -4.00 11.23
C LEU A 77 -24.66 -4.91 12.46
N THR A 78 -25.06 -4.44 13.65
CA THR A 78 -24.84 -5.11 14.94
C THR A 78 -26.14 -5.19 15.76
N PRO A 79 -27.23 -5.76 15.21
CA PRO A 79 -28.55 -5.74 15.86
C PRO A 79 -28.58 -6.45 17.22
N ASP A 80 -27.72 -7.44 17.43
CA ASP A 80 -27.59 -8.17 18.70
C ASP A 80 -26.88 -7.35 19.80
N TRP A 81 -26.29 -6.20 19.43
CA TRP A 81 -25.51 -5.31 20.31
C TRP A 81 -26.00 -3.85 20.15
N PRO A 82 -27.27 -3.58 20.49
CA PRO A 82 -27.93 -2.30 20.19
C PRO A 82 -27.38 -1.12 21.02
N ASP A 83 -26.73 -1.40 22.14
CA ASP A 83 -26.11 -0.36 22.99
C ASP A 83 -24.80 0.15 22.39
N GLY A 84 -24.26 -0.54 21.36
CA GLY A 84 -23.09 -0.13 20.62
C GLY A 84 -21.79 -0.77 21.11
N GLU A 85 -21.86 -1.85 21.88
CA GLU A 85 -20.68 -2.53 22.43
C GLU A 85 -19.67 -2.91 21.34
N ALA A 86 -20.18 -3.38 20.19
CA ALA A 86 -19.36 -3.74 19.03
C ALA A 86 -18.60 -2.56 18.39
N TRP A 87 -18.93 -1.32 18.75
CA TRP A 87 -18.32 -0.08 18.27
C TRP A 87 -17.52 0.67 19.35
N ASP A 88 -17.55 0.18 20.58
CA ASP A 88 -16.75 0.72 21.69
C ASP A 88 -15.39 0.04 21.79
N LEU A 89 -14.38 0.83 22.17
CA LEU A 89 -13.00 0.35 22.27
C LEU A 89 -12.79 -0.56 23.49
N VAL A 90 -13.55 -0.33 24.57
CA VAL A 90 -13.46 -1.09 25.82
C VAL A 90 -14.86 -1.52 26.23
N VAL A 91 -15.04 -2.81 26.39
CA VAL A 91 -16.26 -3.43 26.92
C VAL A 91 -15.84 -4.39 28.02
N GLU A 92 -16.30 -4.15 29.25
CA GLU A 92 -15.88 -4.89 30.45
C GLU A 92 -16.35 -6.36 30.43
N ASP A 93 -17.51 -6.63 29.82
CA ASP A 93 -17.99 -8.00 29.60
C ASP A 93 -17.32 -8.60 28.36
N TRP A 94 -16.39 -9.53 28.58
CA TRP A 94 -15.63 -10.18 27.50
C TRP A 94 -16.45 -11.19 26.70
N SER A 95 -17.64 -11.58 27.17
CA SER A 95 -18.58 -12.37 26.38
C SER A 95 -19.28 -11.56 25.27
N LYS A 96 -19.13 -10.23 25.31
CA LYS A 96 -19.58 -9.30 24.28
C LYS A 96 -18.43 -8.84 23.37
N PRO A 97 -18.71 -8.50 22.10
CA PRO A 97 -17.72 -7.91 21.23
C PRO A 97 -17.34 -6.52 21.72
N ALA A 98 -16.11 -6.11 21.44
CA ALA A 98 -15.68 -4.72 21.40
C ALA A 98 -15.13 -4.43 19.99
N LEU A 99 -15.01 -3.15 19.61
CA LEU A 99 -14.53 -2.77 18.29
C LEU A 99 -13.20 -3.46 17.97
N LEU A 100 -13.19 -4.28 16.90
CA LEU A 100 -12.05 -5.09 16.43
C LEU A 100 -11.51 -6.11 17.45
N GLN A 101 -12.32 -6.50 18.43
CA GLN A 101 -11.95 -7.37 19.55
C GLN A 101 -13.04 -8.44 19.76
N PRO A 102 -12.82 -9.67 19.25
CA PRO A 102 -13.78 -10.77 19.36
C PRO A 102 -14.20 -11.09 20.80
N PRO A 103 -15.46 -11.51 21.02
CA PRO A 103 -15.89 -12.08 22.28
C PRO A 103 -15.11 -13.36 22.59
N VAL A 104 -14.92 -13.64 23.88
CA VAL A 104 -14.51 -14.97 24.32
C VAL A 104 -15.66 -15.96 24.19
N VAL A 105 -15.36 -17.22 23.85
CA VAL A 105 -16.38 -18.26 23.71
C VAL A 105 -17.00 -18.62 25.07
N ARG A 106 -16.17 -18.68 26.12
CA ARG A 106 -16.60 -18.87 27.51
C ARG A 106 -15.86 -17.88 28.40
N PRO A 107 -16.46 -17.40 29.52
CA PRO A 107 -15.79 -16.48 30.43
C PRO A 107 -14.40 -16.95 30.88
N ALA A 108 -14.22 -18.25 31.11
CA ALA A 108 -12.94 -18.85 31.50
C ALA A 108 -11.81 -18.67 30.46
N ASN A 109 -12.14 -18.48 29.17
CA ASN A 109 -11.13 -18.25 28.13
C ASN A 109 -10.43 -16.89 28.29
N ALA A 110 -10.96 -15.95 29.07
CA ALA A 110 -10.28 -14.70 29.40
C ALA A 110 -8.91 -14.94 30.08
N ALA A 111 -8.75 -16.04 30.82
CA ALA A 111 -7.49 -16.41 31.48
C ALA A 111 -6.35 -16.79 30.50
N GLU A 112 -6.64 -16.94 29.21
CA GLU A 112 -5.63 -17.16 28.16
C GLU A 112 -4.91 -15.87 27.76
N TYR A 113 -5.50 -14.70 28.01
CA TYR A 113 -4.97 -13.39 27.62
C TYR A 113 -3.88 -12.91 28.59
N ARG A 114 -2.79 -13.67 28.67
CA ARG A 114 -1.67 -13.45 29.60
C ARG A 114 -0.70 -12.37 29.13
N GLY A 115 -0.68 -12.07 27.83
CA GLY A 115 0.14 -11.00 27.29
C GLY A 115 -0.32 -9.64 27.82
N ARG A 116 0.62 -8.73 28.04
CA ARG A 116 0.36 -7.37 28.49
C ARG A 116 1.18 -6.42 27.64
N ILE A 117 0.53 -5.41 27.10
CA ILE A 117 1.14 -4.34 26.33
C ILE A 117 0.68 -3.02 26.95
N GLU A 118 1.65 -2.17 27.31
CA GLU A 118 1.39 -0.97 28.11
C GLU A 118 1.23 0.31 27.29
N ALA A 119 1.53 0.26 25.99
CA ALA A 119 1.41 1.41 25.11
C ALA A 119 1.07 0.99 23.67
N PRO A 120 0.36 1.82 22.90
CA PRO A 120 -0.17 1.46 21.58
C PRO A 120 0.92 1.20 20.54
N ASP A 121 2.11 1.78 20.69
CA ASP A 121 3.26 1.45 19.83
C ASP A 121 3.85 0.07 20.08
N GLY A 122 3.57 -0.56 21.22
CA GLY A 122 3.84 -1.99 21.44
C GLY A 122 2.77 -2.92 20.85
N LEU A 123 1.55 -2.41 20.62
CA LEU A 123 0.45 -3.17 20.00
C LEU A 123 0.51 -3.14 18.47
N ASP A 124 1.01 -2.05 17.90
CA ASP A 124 1.06 -1.83 16.45
C ASP A 124 1.98 -2.83 15.73
N MET A 125 1.85 -2.91 14.41
CA MET A 125 2.50 -3.90 13.55
C MET A 125 4.01 -3.73 13.33
N LEU A 126 4.60 -2.60 13.76
CA LEU A 126 5.98 -2.28 13.42
C LEU A 126 6.95 -3.08 14.28
N VAL A 127 7.71 -3.96 13.61
CA VAL A 127 8.83 -4.66 14.23
C VAL A 127 10.10 -3.84 13.99
N THR A 128 10.60 -3.20 15.04
CA THR A 128 11.84 -2.40 15.04
C THR A 128 13.01 -3.21 15.60
N ALA A 129 14.24 -2.88 15.19
CA ALA A 129 15.42 -3.55 15.72
C ALA A 129 15.62 -3.20 17.20
N LYS A 130 15.67 -4.22 18.06
CA LYS A 130 15.92 -4.07 19.50
C LYS A 130 17.21 -3.27 19.72
N ASN A 131 17.11 -2.15 20.46
CA ASN A 131 18.21 -1.25 20.84
C ASN A 131 18.91 -0.47 19.71
N HIS A 132 18.54 -0.63 18.44
CA HIS A 132 19.16 0.09 17.32
C HIS A 132 18.21 1.10 16.63
N ASP A 133 16.90 0.88 16.75
CA ASP A 133 15.86 1.79 16.26
C ASP A 133 15.10 2.44 17.43
N LEU A 134 13.78 2.63 17.30
CA LEU A 134 12.91 3.09 18.37
C LEU A 134 12.64 1.96 19.36
N LYS A 135 12.82 2.24 20.66
CA LYS A 135 12.32 1.37 21.74
C LYS A 135 10.80 1.21 21.60
N ALA A 136 10.29 0.00 21.83
CA ALA A 136 8.86 -0.26 21.94
C ALA A 136 8.29 0.38 23.22
N GLU A 137 6.96 0.58 23.23
CA GLU A 137 6.17 1.08 24.36
C GLU A 137 6.60 2.43 24.94
N ARG A 138 6.88 3.40 24.07
CA ARG A 138 7.23 4.77 24.45
C ARG A 138 6.00 5.66 24.66
N MET A 139 4.86 5.31 24.06
CA MET A 139 3.64 6.12 24.11
C MET A 139 2.84 5.90 25.40
N ARG A 140 3.46 6.11 26.57
CA ARG A 140 2.89 5.78 27.89
C ARG A 140 1.67 6.63 28.28
N ASP A 141 1.57 7.85 27.76
CA ASP A 141 0.44 8.76 27.99
C ASP A 141 -0.40 8.92 26.69
N ALA A 142 -0.68 7.79 26.04
CA ALA A 142 -1.46 7.75 24.83
C ALA A 142 -2.96 7.90 25.09
N ALA A 143 -3.59 8.82 24.35
CA ALA A 143 -5.05 8.89 24.23
C ALA A 143 -5.65 7.67 23.47
N ASP A 144 -6.95 7.45 23.64
CA ASP A 144 -7.72 6.34 23.06
C ASP A 144 -7.55 6.20 21.53
N ASP A 145 -7.47 7.31 20.78
CA ASP A 145 -7.33 7.28 19.32
C ASP A 145 -5.98 6.68 18.86
N HIS A 146 -4.91 6.80 19.64
CA HIS A 146 -3.66 6.09 19.34
C HIS A 146 -3.84 4.57 19.45
N TRP A 147 -4.59 4.10 20.45
CA TRP A 147 -4.91 2.69 20.63
C TRP A 147 -5.82 2.18 19.51
N LEU A 148 -6.82 2.96 19.10
CA LEU A 148 -7.65 2.66 17.94
C LEU A 148 -6.80 2.48 16.68
N PHE A 149 -5.95 3.44 16.35
CA PHE A 149 -5.15 3.37 15.12
C PHE A 149 -4.14 2.22 15.16
N ALA A 150 -3.54 1.94 16.31
CA ALA A 150 -2.69 0.78 16.49
C ALA A 150 -3.46 -0.55 16.35
N LEU A 151 -4.68 -0.64 16.90
CA LEU A 151 -5.53 -1.82 16.80
C LEU A 151 -6.01 -2.06 15.36
N VAL A 152 -6.47 -1.02 14.65
CA VAL A 152 -6.85 -1.10 13.23
C VAL A 152 -5.67 -1.58 12.39
N SER A 153 -4.48 -1.01 12.61
CA SER A 153 -3.25 -1.42 11.95
C SER A 153 -2.91 -2.89 12.25
N LEU A 154 -2.81 -3.26 13.52
CA LEU A 154 -2.53 -4.64 13.91
C LEU A 154 -3.53 -5.63 13.28
N GLN A 155 -4.83 -5.35 13.38
CA GLN A 155 -5.86 -6.31 13.01
C GLN A 155 -6.03 -6.49 11.50
N THR A 156 -5.70 -5.46 10.70
CA THR A 156 -6.04 -5.41 9.28
C THR A 156 -4.84 -5.38 8.32
N GLN A 157 -3.60 -5.38 8.84
CA GLN A 157 -2.39 -5.44 8.02
C GLN A 157 -1.23 -6.26 8.61
N GLU A 158 -1.35 -6.83 9.81
CA GLU A 158 -0.25 -7.59 10.42
C GLU A 158 0.00 -8.95 9.75
N GLY A 159 1.28 -9.33 9.65
CA GLY A 159 1.74 -10.62 9.15
C GLY A 159 2.09 -11.64 10.25
N PHE A 160 2.71 -12.76 9.87
CA PHE A 160 3.09 -13.83 10.79
C PHE A 160 4.30 -13.44 11.68
N MET A 161 4.20 -13.67 12.99
CA MET A 161 5.24 -13.31 13.98
C MET A 161 5.55 -14.48 14.94
N GLY A 162 5.75 -15.67 14.37
CA GLY A 162 6.03 -16.88 15.13
C GLY A 162 4.77 -17.63 15.60
N ALA A 163 4.98 -18.78 16.23
CA ALA A 163 3.90 -19.63 16.72
C ALA A 163 2.96 -18.84 17.64
N GLY A 164 1.65 -18.91 17.38
CA GLY A 164 0.67 -18.10 18.11
C GLY A 164 0.22 -16.82 17.40
N ASN A 165 1.01 -16.31 16.44
CA ASN A 165 0.83 -14.98 15.87
C ASN A 165 0.65 -15.03 14.33
N PHE A 166 -0.54 -15.41 13.87
CA PHE A 166 -0.89 -15.55 12.44
C PHE A 166 -1.34 -14.25 11.75
N GLY A 167 -0.82 -13.91 10.58
CA GLY A 167 -1.20 -12.68 9.88
C GLY A 167 -2.62 -12.68 9.29
N ILE A 168 -3.01 -11.55 8.71
CA ILE A 168 -4.25 -11.40 7.95
C ILE A 168 -4.29 -12.30 6.70
N SER A 169 -5.51 -12.60 6.24
CA SER A 169 -5.78 -13.35 5.02
C SER A 169 -5.43 -12.61 3.72
N ARG A 170 -5.36 -11.28 3.75
CA ARG A 170 -5.20 -10.42 2.56
C ARG A 170 -3.74 -10.21 2.10
N MET A 171 -2.88 -11.20 2.35
CA MET A 171 -1.47 -11.17 1.92
C MET A 171 -1.00 -12.53 1.38
N ASN A 172 0.01 -12.48 0.51
CA ASN A 172 0.66 -13.64 -0.07
C ASN A 172 1.62 -14.30 0.95
N GLY A 173 1.05 -14.93 1.97
CA GLY A 173 1.78 -15.62 3.03
C GLY A 173 2.24 -14.71 4.18
N GLY A 174 2.75 -15.31 5.24
CA GLY A 174 2.98 -14.64 6.53
C GLY A 174 4.04 -13.52 6.53
N PHE A 175 4.91 -13.46 5.52
CA PHE A 175 5.88 -12.37 5.36
C PHE A 175 5.53 -11.42 4.21
N GLY A 176 4.35 -11.60 3.62
CA GLY A 176 3.85 -10.72 2.59
C GLY A 176 3.41 -9.36 3.13
N SER A 177 2.92 -8.54 2.21
CA SER A 177 2.33 -7.23 2.53
C SER A 177 0.94 -7.14 1.95
N ARG A 178 0.05 -6.43 2.64
CA ARG A 178 -1.21 -5.95 2.06
C ARG A 178 -0.90 -4.72 1.22
N THR A 179 -0.45 -4.95 -0.02
CA THR A 179 -0.21 -3.87 -0.98
C THR A 179 -1.53 -3.24 -1.38
N THR A 180 -1.57 -1.92 -1.47
CA THR A 180 -2.76 -1.18 -1.89
C THR A 180 -2.45 -0.32 -3.10
N VAL A 181 -3.36 -0.31 -4.06
CA VAL A 181 -3.37 0.59 -5.21
C VAL A 181 -4.78 1.15 -5.33
N GLY A 182 -4.90 2.47 -5.46
CA GLY A 182 -6.18 3.15 -5.68
C GLY A 182 -6.04 4.34 -6.61
N LEU A 183 -7.09 4.65 -7.34
CA LEU A 183 -7.23 5.85 -8.17
C LEU A 183 -8.20 6.77 -7.44
N ARG A 184 -7.70 7.84 -6.82
CA ARG A 184 -8.52 8.67 -5.92
C ARG A 184 -8.30 10.17 -6.11
N PRO A 185 -9.26 11.01 -5.73
CA PRO A 185 -9.04 12.44 -5.62
C PRO A 185 -7.85 12.75 -4.71
N GLN A 186 -6.97 13.64 -5.17
CA GLN A 186 -5.91 14.23 -4.37
C GLN A 186 -6.52 15.31 -3.47
N GLY A 187 -6.08 15.36 -2.21
CA GLY A 187 -6.52 16.39 -1.27
C GLY A 187 -6.87 15.80 0.09
N SER A 188 -8.10 16.06 0.55
CA SER A 188 -8.57 15.69 1.88
C SER A 188 -8.92 14.21 2.01
N PRO A 189 -8.78 13.63 3.22
CA PRO A 189 -9.30 12.31 3.55
C PRO A 189 -10.78 12.12 3.19
N GLY A 190 -11.62 13.15 3.34
CA GLY A 190 -13.05 13.07 3.01
C GLY A 190 -13.33 12.87 1.52
N ALA A 191 -12.59 13.56 0.64
CA ALA A 191 -12.70 13.37 -0.80
C ALA A 191 -12.35 11.94 -1.23
N ALA A 192 -11.28 11.36 -0.68
CA ALA A 192 -10.91 9.97 -0.92
C ALA A 192 -11.96 9.00 -0.35
N PHE A 193 -12.46 9.25 0.87
CA PHE A 193 -13.49 8.42 1.50
C PHE A 193 -14.79 8.38 0.68
N ARG A 194 -15.31 9.56 0.29
CA ARG A 194 -16.52 9.65 -0.56
C ARG A 194 -16.34 8.92 -1.88
N HIS A 195 -15.17 9.08 -2.51
CA HIS A 195 -14.86 8.43 -3.78
C HIS A 195 -14.88 6.91 -3.66
N ASP A 196 -14.10 6.35 -2.73
CA ASP A 196 -13.97 4.90 -2.58
C ASP A 196 -15.29 4.26 -2.12
N VAL A 197 -16.02 4.88 -1.18
CA VAL A 197 -17.36 4.41 -0.79
C VAL A 197 -18.30 4.47 -1.99
N GLY A 198 -18.34 5.59 -2.72
CA GLY A 198 -19.18 5.75 -3.90
C GLY A 198 -18.90 4.71 -4.98
N GLN A 199 -17.63 4.36 -5.23
CA GLN A 199 -17.25 3.32 -6.19
C GLN A 199 -17.70 1.92 -5.74
N LEU A 200 -17.60 1.60 -4.45
CA LEU A 200 -18.11 0.33 -3.92
C LEU A 200 -19.65 0.25 -4.03
N LEU A 201 -20.35 1.38 -3.84
CA LEU A 201 -21.80 1.49 -4.05
C LEU A 201 -22.21 1.38 -5.52
N ALA A 202 -21.40 1.92 -6.43
CA ALA A 202 -21.68 1.97 -7.86
C ALA A 202 -21.27 0.68 -8.62
N GLY A 203 -21.40 -0.49 -7.98
CA GLY A 203 -21.10 -1.80 -8.57
C GLY A 203 -19.71 -2.37 -8.23
N GLY A 204 -18.87 -1.63 -7.51
CA GLY A 204 -17.58 -2.14 -7.06
C GLY A 204 -17.69 -3.42 -6.22
N ARG A 205 -18.71 -3.53 -5.36
CA ARG A 205 -18.96 -4.76 -4.59
C ARG A 205 -19.31 -5.96 -5.49
N ASP A 206 -20.07 -5.75 -6.55
CA ASP A 206 -20.45 -6.82 -7.50
C ASP A 206 -19.23 -7.30 -8.29
N GLU A 207 -18.33 -6.39 -8.65
CA GLU A 207 -17.07 -6.75 -9.31
C GLU A 207 -16.15 -7.57 -8.38
N ILE A 208 -16.13 -7.28 -7.07
CA ILE A 208 -15.44 -8.14 -6.09
C ILE A 208 -16.03 -9.55 -6.10
N LEU A 209 -17.37 -9.68 -6.04
CA LEU A 209 -18.05 -10.96 -6.05
C LEU A 209 -17.82 -11.74 -7.35
N LYS A 210 -17.80 -11.05 -8.49
CA LYS A 210 -17.48 -11.66 -9.79
C LYS A 210 -16.06 -12.24 -9.81
N ARG A 211 -15.09 -11.53 -9.21
CA ARG A 211 -13.69 -11.98 -9.12
C ARG A 211 -13.46 -13.05 -8.06
N GLN A 212 -14.26 -13.02 -7.01
CA GLN A 212 -14.15 -13.94 -5.88
C GLN A 212 -15.54 -14.45 -5.45
N PRO A 213 -16.14 -15.36 -6.24
CA PRO A 213 -17.51 -15.84 -6.03
C PRO A 213 -17.66 -16.74 -4.80
N ALA A 214 -16.55 -17.13 -4.17
CA ALA A 214 -16.60 -17.86 -2.91
C ALA A 214 -17.17 -17.00 -1.77
N LEU A 215 -17.03 -15.67 -1.83
CA LEU A 215 -17.55 -14.76 -0.80
C LEU A 215 -19.08 -14.75 -0.77
N ALA A 216 -19.65 -14.50 0.40
CA ALA A 216 -21.09 -14.46 0.58
C ALA A 216 -21.70 -13.19 -0.02
N ALA A 217 -22.51 -13.34 -1.08
CA ALA A 217 -23.17 -12.22 -1.73
C ALA A 217 -24.14 -11.46 -0.81
N ARG A 218 -24.75 -12.16 0.16
CA ARG A 218 -25.70 -11.61 1.15
C ARG A 218 -25.42 -12.21 2.52
N ASP A 219 -25.67 -11.41 3.56
CA ASP A 219 -25.61 -11.80 4.97
C ASP A 219 -24.29 -12.50 5.39
N GLY A 220 -23.21 -12.20 4.68
CA GLY A 220 -21.86 -12.62 5.05
C GLY A 220 -21.37 -11.91 6.31
N LEU A 221 -20.49 -12.57 7.05
CA LEU A 221 -19.85 -11.96 8.22
C LEU A 221 -18.88 -10.85 7.77
N GLY A 222 -19.34 -9.60 7.83
CA GLY A 222 -18.53 -8.43 7.49
C GLY A 222 -17.67 -7.90 8.63
N LEU A 223 -18.20 -7.88 9.85
CA LEU A 223 -17.48 -7.43 11.04
C LEU A 223 -16.95 -8.67 11.77
N VAL A 224 -15.72 -9.10 11.44
CA VAL A 224 -15.18 -10.40 11.91
C VAL A 224 -15.02 -10.47 13.44
N TRP A 225 -14.99 -9.32 14.11
CA TRP A 225 -14.98 -9.24 15.58
C TRP A 225 -16.32 -9.53 16.25
N LEU A 226 -17.41 -9.74 15.50
CA LEU A 226 -18.68 -10.20 16.09
C LEU A 226 -18.67 -11.70 16.39
N ALA A 227 -17.91 -12.48 15.62
CA ALA A 227 -17.81 -13.92 15.86
C ALA A 227 -16.91 -14.21 17.07
N PRO A 228 -17.33 -15.02 18.05
CA PRO A 228 -16.47 -15.42 19.16
C PRO A 228 -15.15 -16.07 18.73
N TRP A 229 -14.11 -16.00 19.57
CA TRP A 229 -12.81 -16.60 19.25
C TRP A 229 -12.07 -17.19 20.47
N ASP A 230 -11.82 -18.49 20.42
CA ASP A 230 -10.99 -19.23 21.39
C ASP A 230 -9.54 -19.48 20.90
N GLY A 231 -9.21 -19.00 19.71
CA GLY A 231 -7.91 -19.22 19.09
C GLY A 231 -7.69 -20.62 18.51
N GLN A 232 -8.68 -21.53 18.50
CA GLN A 232 -8.48 -22.90 18.03
C GLN A 232 -8.83 -23.08 16.55
N ALA A 233 -10.02 -22.61 16.15
CA ALA A 233 -10.55 -22.80 14.80
C ALA A 233 -10.45 -21.51 13.95
N SER A 234 -10.39 -21.72 12.63
CA SER A 234 -10.52 -20.67 11.62
C SER A 234 -11.97 -20.52 11.18
N LEU A 235 -12.35 -19.31 10.78
CA LEU A 235 -13.58 -19.05 10.05
C LEU A 235 -13.41 -19.43 8.58
N GLY A 236 -14.42 -20.04 7.98
CA GLY A 236 -14.43 -20.33 6.55
C GLY A 236 -14.52 -19.06 5.72
N PHE A 237 -13.69 -18.95 4.68
CA PHE A 237 -13.66 -17.77 3.81
C PHE A 237 -14.99 -17.51 3.09
N ALA A 238 -15.73 -18.58 2.73
CA ALA A 238 -16.95 -18.45 1.95
C ALA A 238 -18.12 -17.78 2.68
N GLY A 239 -18.10 -17.77 4.02
CA GLY A 239 -19.14 -17.13 4.84
C GLY A 239 -18.92 -15.62 5.07
N LEU A 240 -17.90 -15.02 4.46
CA LEU A 240 -17.52 -13.63 4.71
C LEU A 240 -18.17 -12.69 3.69
N ASP A 241 -18.52 -11.48 4.15
CA ASP A 241 -18.94 -10.39 3.26
C ASP A 241 -17.76 -9.94 2.38
N PRO A 242 -17.94 -9.54 1.10
CA PRO A 242 -16.87 -9.05 0.24
C PRO A 242 -15.98 -7.96 0.86
N LEU A 243 -16.55 -7.12 1.72
CA LEU A 243 -15.89 -6.01 2.36
C LEU A 243 -15.47 -6.32 3.80
N TYR A 244 -15.41 -7.60 4.19
CA TYR A 244 -15.11 -8.00 5.57
C TYR A 244 -13.87 -7.29 6.13
N VAL A 245 -14.01 -6.82 7.36
CA VAL A 245 -12.92 -6.21 8.14
C VAL A 245 -12.33 -7.30 9.02
N GLU A 246 -11.06 -7.62 8.77
CA GLU A 246 -10.37 -8.71 9.44
C GLU A 246 -9.90 -8.36 10.86
N VAL A 247 -9.77 -9.39 11.70
CA VAL A 247 -9.08 -9.34 13.00
C VAL A 247 -8.15 -10.55 13.15
N CYS A 248 -6.85 -10.37 12.89
CA CYS A 248 -5.88 -11.47 12.89
C CYS A 248 -5.24 -11.76 14.26
N ARG A 249 -5.54 -10.99 15.30
CA ARG A 249 -4.95 -11.12 16.65
C ARG A 249 -6.02 -11.15 17.73
N ARG A 250 -5.77 -11.95 18.77
CA ARG A 250 -6.59 -11.96 19.99
C ARG A 250 -6.11 -10.87 20.93
N VAL A 251 -6.82 -9.76 20.93
CA VAL A 251 -6.53 -8.57 21.73
C VAL A 251 -7.79 -8.18 22.49
N ARG A 252 -7.61 -7.75 23.73
CA ARG A 252 -8.64 -7.07 24.51
C ARG A 252 -8.05 -5.85 25.20
N LEU A 253 -8.64 -4.69 24.97
CA LEU A 253 -8.30 -3.44 25.62
C LEU A 253 -9.12 -3.31 26.90
N VAL A 254 -8.45 -2.92 27.97
CA VAL A 254 -9.06 -2.72 29.29
C VAL A 254 -8.58 -1.41 29.89
N ARG A 255 -9.43 -0.78 30.71
CA ARG A 255 -9.02 0.38 31.52
C ARG A 255 -8.49 -0.10 32.87
N GLU A 256 -7.26 0.31 33.19
CA GLU A 256 -6.68 0.17 34.52
C GLU A 256 -6.44 1.58 35.07
N GLY A 257 -7.38 2.08 35.87
CA GLY A 257 -7.43 3.50 36.23
C GLY A 257 -7.68 4.36 34.99
N ASP A 258 -6.89 5.42 34.82
CA ASP A 258 -6.99 6.33 33.68
C ASP A 258 -6.26 5.83 32.41
N ARG A 259 -5.64 4.65 32.46
CA ARG A 259 -4.80 4.13 31.37
C ARG A 259 -5.48 2.96 30.66
N LEU A 260 -5.34 2.96 29.33
CA LEU A 260 -5.62 1.78 28.52
C LEU A 260 -4.38 0.90 28.46
N ILE A 261 -4.60 -0.41 28.57
CA ILE A 261 -3.61 -1.45 28.29
C ILE A 261 -4.24 -2.53 27.42
N ALA A 262 -3.41 -3.25 26.66
CA ALA A 262 -3.86 -4.40 25.89
C ALA A 262 -3.49 -5.71 26.57
N ARG A 263 -4.47 -6.60 26.69
CA ARG A 263 -4.31 -8.02 27.03
C ARG A 263 -4.30 -8.82 25.74
N THR A 264 -3.36 -9.76 25.58
CA THR A 264 -3.21 -10.53 24.34
C THR A 264 -3.08 -12.02 24.57
N ALA A 265 -3.56 -12.80 23.61
CA ALA A 265 -3.42 -14.26 23.56
C ALA A 265 -2.94 -14.72 22.18
N GLY A 266 -2.28 -15.87 22.12
CA GLY A 266 -1.97 -16.54 20.85
C GLY A 266 -3.15 -17.34 20.32
N SER A 267 -3.05 -17.76 19.05
CA SER A 267 -3.96 -18.74 18.43
C SER A 267 -3.19 -19.95 17.89
N LYS A 268 -3.89 -21.08 17.66
CA LYS A 268 -3.35 -22.29 17.03
C LYS A 268 -3.53 -22.29 15.50
N ALA A 269 -4.43 -21.45 14.99
CA ALA A 269 -4.66 -21.25 13.57
C ALA A 269 -4.87 -19.76 13.24
N ALA A 270 -4.80 -19.43 11.95
CA ALA A 270 -5.19 -18.12 11.45
C ALA A 270 -6.69 -17.86 11.68
N ARG A 271 -7.10 -16.60 11.81
CA ARG A 271 -8.52 -16.28 12.04
C ARG A 271 -9.40 -16.73 10.88
N ILE A 272 -8.92 -16.59 9.65
CA ILE A 272 -9.65 -16.93 8.42
C ILE A 272 -8.89 -18.02 7.68
N GLU A 273 -9.61 -19.06 7.25
CA GLU A 273 -9.07 -20.15 6.45
C GLU A 273 -8.89 -19.70 4.98
N ALA A 274 -7.79 -18.99 4.71
CA ALA A 274 -7.52 -18.39 3.40
C ALA A 274 -6.13 -18.73 2.83
N LYS A 275 -5.42 -19.70 3.41
CA LYS A 275 -4.03 -20.03 3.01
C LYS A 275 -3.92 -20.38 1.52
N ALA A 276 -4.88 -21.14 0.99
CA ALA A 276 -4.94 -21.52 -0.42
C ALA A 276 -5.22 -20.33 -1.37
N LEU A 277 -5.72 -19.21 -0.84
CA LEU A 277 -5.99 -18.01 -1.63
C LEU A 277 -4.77 -17.15 -1.86
N THR A 278 -3.69 -17.32 -1.09
CA THR A 278 -2.43 -16.56 -1.25
C THR A 278 -2.65 -15.04 -1.38
N GLY A 279 -3.61 -14.51 -0.61
CA GLY A 279 -4.00 -13.10 -0.60
C GLY A 279 -5.08 -12.69 -1.62
N ARG A 280 -5.59 -13.61 -2.44
CA ARG A 280 -6.66 -13.36 -3.44
C ARG A 280 -8.04 -13.34 -2.78
N THR A 281 -8.24 -12.39 -1.86
CA THR A 281 -9.44 -12.32 -1.01
C THR A 281 -10.54 -11.43 -1.57
N GLY A 282 -10.35 -10.86 -2.77
CA GLY A 282 -11.26 -9.82 -3.29
C GLY A 282 -11.07 -8.46 -2.62
N ASP A 283 -9.92 -8.22 -1.96
CA ASP A 283 -9.59 -6.90 -1.40
C ASP A 283 -9.68 -5.81 -2.49
N PRO A 284 -10.51 -4.77 -2.30
CA PRO A 284 -10.75 -3.79 -3.33
C PRO A 284 -9.53 -2.91 -3.64
N TRP A 285 -8.50 -2.90 -2.79
CA TRP A 285 -7.25 -2.19 -3.02
C TRP A 285 -6.09 -3.10 -3.46
N ALA A 286 -6.18 -4.43 -3.30
CA ALA A 286 -5.01 -5.29 -3.44
C ALA A 286 -4.75 -5.76 -4.88
N PRO A 287 -3.60 -5.45 -5.49
CA PRO A 287 -3.24 -5.98 -6.79
C PRO A 287 -2.91 -7.47 -6.71
N VAL A 288 -3.32 -8.22 -7.73
CA VAL A 288 -3.08 -9.67 -7.84
C VAL A 288 -2.27 -9.95 -9.10
N LEU A 289 -1.36 -10.92 -9.07
CA LEU A 289 -0.62 -11.33 -10.27
C LEU A 289 -1.56 -12.04 -11.26
N LYS A 290 -1.46 -11.69 -12.55
CA LYS A 290 -2.28 -12.24 -13.63
C LYS A 290 -1.98 -13.70 -13.95
N ASP A 291 -0.78 -14.17 -13.64
CA ASP A 291 -0.40 -15.60 -13.70
C ASP A 291 -1.22 -16.49 -12.75
N GLY A 292 -2.09 -15.89 -11.93
CA GLY A 292 -3.18 -16.56 -11.24
C GLY A 292 -2.84 -16.99 -9.81
N GLU A 293 -1.63 -16.74 -9.32
CA GLU A 293 -1.17 -17.45 -8.13
C GLU A 293 -1.21 -16.67 -6.82
N LYS A 294 -1.17 -15.33 -6.79
CA LYS A 294 -1.04 -14.60 -5.51
C LYS A 294 -1.27 -13.09 -5.56
N ALA A 295 -1.60 -12.53 -4.40
CA ALA A 295 -1.52 -11.08 -4.17
C ALA A 295 -0.07 -10.58 -4.35
N TYR A 296 0.07 -9.36 -4.85
CA TYR A 296 1.37 -8.76 -5.08
C TYR A 296 2.02 -8.32 -3.76
N THR A 297 3.28 -8.73 -3.57
CA THR A 297 4.12 -8.31 -2.45
C THR A 297 5.34 -7.51 -2.97
N PRO A 298 5.51 -6.24 -2.58
CA PRO A 298 6.70 -5.46 -2.87
C PRO A 298 7.94 -5.99 -2.13
N THR A 299 9.13 -5.72 -2.67
CA THR A 299 10.39 -5.91 -1.94
C THR A 299 10.71 -4.68 -1.08
N GLY A 300 11.72 -4.77 -0.21
CA GLY A 300 12.20 -3.63 0.60
C GLY A 300 12.72 -2.44 -0.21
N ALA A 301 12.84 -2.55 -1.54
CA ALA A 301 13.15 -1.42 -2.42
C ALA A 301 11.96 -0.44 -2.57
N GLY A 302 10.74 -0.86 -2.22
CA GLY A 302 9.55 0.00 -2.28
C GLY A 302 9.10 0.35 -3.70
N PHE A 303 8.41 1.47 -3.86
CA PHE A 303 7.73 1.84 -5.11
C PHE A 303 8.59 2.73 -6.02
N GLY A 304 9.74 2.22 -6.48
CA GLY A 304 10.50 2.84 -7.56
C GLY A 304 9.81 2.73 -8.93
N TYR A 305 10.29 3.46 -9.93
CA TYR A 305 9.65 3.57 -11.25
C TYR A 305 9.38 2.21 -11.91
N ARG A 306 10.33 1.28 -11.85
CA ARG A 306 10.18 -0.09 -12.40
C ARG A 306 9.06 -0.85 -11.72
N GLN A 307 8.95 -0.68 -10.40
CA GLN A 307 7.96 -1.37 -9.60
C GLN A 307 6.55 -0.82 -9.85
N ILE A 308 6.44 0.49 -10.03
CA ILE A 308 5.17 1.11 -10.41
C ILE A 308 4.79 0.75 -11.85
N ALA A 309 5.73 0.77 -12.79
CA ALA A 309 5.51 0.29 -14.15
C ALA A 309 4.93 -1.13 -14.16
N ARG A 310 5.55 -2.05 -13.40
CA ARG A 310 5.04 -3.39 -13.20
C ARG A 310 3.64 -3.42 -12.57
N LEU A 311 3.39 -2.60 -11.54
CA LEU A 311 2.09 -2.52 -10.85
C LEU A 311 0.96 -2.03 -11.76
N MET A 312 1.26 -1.15 -12.72
CA MET A 312 0.29 -0.60 -13.67
C MET A 312 0.10 -1.48 -14.90
N ASN A 313 1.02 -2.43 -15.15
CA ASN A 313 0.98 -3.30 -16.32
C ASN A 313 -0.07 -4.41 -16.16
N THR A 314 -1.14 -4.34 -16.96
CA THR A 314 -2.26 -5.28 -16.96
C THR A 314 -1.96 -6.63 -17.59
N ASP A 315 -0.76 -6.84 -18.15
CA ASP A 315 -0.27 -8.17 -18.53
C ASP A 315 0.36 -8.90 -17.35
N ILE A 316 0.70 -8.19 -16.29
CA ILE A 316 1.33 -8.74 -15.08
C ILE A 316 0.35 -8.69 -13.90
N ILE A 317 -0.47 -7.66 -13.82
CA ILE A 317 -1.30 -7.34 -12.65
C ILE A 317 -2.78 -7.28 -13.03
N VAL A 318 -3.60 -7.95 -12.25
CA VAL A 318 -5.03 -7.68 -12.18
C VAL A 318 -5.22 -6.43 -11.33
N ARG A 319 -5.68 -5.36 -11.97
CA ARG A 319 -5.94 -4.05 -11.35
C ARG A 319 -7.01 -4.18 -10.24
N PRO A 320 -6.79 -3.63 -9.03
CA PRO A 320 -7.80 -3.62 -7.97
C PRO A 320 -9.06 -2.85 -8.36
N VAL A 321 -10.19 -3.18 -7.73
CA VAL A 321 -11.48 -2.51 -8.00
C VAL A 321 -11.36 -1.00 -7.79
N LEU A 322 -10.77 -0.56 -6.68
CA LEU A 322 -10.61 0.87 -6.37
C LEU A 322 -9.49 1.57 -7.13
N ALA A 323 -8.82 0.85 -8.04
CA ALA A 323 -7.86 1.43 -8.98
C ALA A 323 -8.47 1.60 -10.38
N THR A 324 -9.75 1.27 -10.58
CA THR A 324 -10.46 1.45 -11.86
C THR A 324 -11.14 2.83 -11.93
N PRO A 325 -11.41 3.36 -13.14
CA PRO A 325 -12.19 4.58 -13.32
C PRO A 325 -13.66 4.35 -12.91
N THR A 326 -14.27 5.36 -12.28
CA THR A 326 -15.66 5.30 -11.80
C THR A 326 -16.50 6.39 -12.46
N PRO A 327 -17.77 6.11 -12.82
CA PRO A 327 -18.72 7.16 -13.17
C PRO A 327 -18.75 8.27 -12.11
N GLY A 328 -18.66 9.53 -12.55
CA GLY A 328 -18.67 10.69 -11.65
C GLY A 328 -17.32 11.06 -11.01
N MET A 329 -16.23 10.35 -11.33
CA MET A 329 -14.89 10.77 -10.90
C MET A 329 -14.54 12.19 -11.41
N PRO A 330 -13.78 12.99 -10.63
CA PRO A 330 -13.36 14.31 -11.08
C PRO A 330 -12.38 14.19 -12.26
N GLY A 331 -12.44 15.12 -13.21
CA GLY A 331 -11.51 15.15 -14.35
C GLY A 331 -10.12 15.70 -14.03
N THR A 332 -9.91 16.24 -12.83
CA THR A 332 -8.67 16.89 -12.38
C THR A 332 -8.42 16.57 -10.91
N GLY A 333 -7.17 16.72 -10.46
CA GLY A 333 -6.82 16.48 -9.06
C GLY A 333 -7.00 15.02 -8.68
N LEU A 334 -6.67 14.10 -9.58
CA LEU A 334 -6.63 12.66 -9.32
C LEU A 334 -5.20 12.24 -9.04
N ALA A 335 -5.03 11.19 -8.26
CA ALA A 335 -3.75 10.51 -8.10
C ALA A 335 -3.93 9.00 -8.06
N ILE A 336 -2.98 8.28 -8.67
CA ILE A 336 -2.79 6.86 -8.39
C ILE A 336 -1.97 6.79 -7.10
N THR A 337 -2.57 6.26 -6.03
CA THR A 337 -1.86 6.04 -4.76
C THR A 337 -1.53 4.59 -4.57
N ILE A 338 -0.28 4.34 -4.16
CA ILE A 338 0.26 3.01 -3.90
C ILE A 338 0.87 3.03 -2.50
N SER A 339 0.54 2.06 -1.65
CA SER A 339 1.17 1.95 -0.33
C SER A 339 1.30 0.51 0.16
N ALA A 340 2.35 0.25 0.94
CA ALA A 340 2.57 -1.01 1.63
C ALA A 340 3.55 -0.83 2.80
N VAL A 341 3.34 -1.62 3.85
CA VAL A 341 4.38 -1.90 4.85
C VAL A 341 5.09 -3.17 4.43
N VAL A 342 6.33 -3.04 3.96
CA VAL A 342 7.15 -4.18 3.55
C VAL A 342 7.71 -4.87 4.79
N ARG A 343 7.59 -6.19 4.81
CA ARG A 343 8.04 -7.03 5.90
C ARG A 343 9.11 -8.02 5.47
N GLY A 344 9.97 -8.36 6.41
CA GLY A 344 10.93 -9.46 6.32
C GLY A 344 10.72 -10.44 7.47
N GLN A 345 11.54 -11.48 7.51
CA GLN A 345 11.49 -12.46 8.61
C GLN A 345 11.89 -11.78 9.93
N GLY A 346 10.91 -11.51 10.80
CA GLY A 346 11.11 -10.91 12.11
C GLY A 346 11.52 -9.42 12.08
N LYS A 347 11.24 -8.70 11.00
CA LYS A 347 11.57 -7.27 10.85
C LYS A 347 10.61 -6.56 9.91
N THR A 348 10.59 -5.23 10.01
CA THR A 348 9.97 -4.36 9.00
C THR A 348 11.06 -3.85 8.06
N GLU A 349 10.85 -3.92 6.74
CA GLU A 349 11.82 -3.42 5.75
C GLU A 349 11.50 -2.01 5.25
N GLY A 350 10.33 -1.48 5.59
CA GLY A 350 9.98 -0.08 5.37
C GLY A 350 8.48 0.14 5.20
N PHE A 351 8.03 1.36 5.48
CA PHE A 351 6.77 1.86 4.95
C PHE A 351 7.06 2.59 3.65
N HIS A 352 6.40 2.18 2.58
CA HIS A 352 6.54 2.78 1.27
C HIS A 352 5.19 3.31 0.82
N GLU A 353 5.20 4.55 0.32
CA GLU A 353 4.02 5.21 -0.21
C GLU A 353 4.44 6.03 -1.43
N ARG A 354 3.61 5.99 -2.47
CA ARG A 354 3.80 6.78 -3.68
C ARG A 354 2.47 7.31 -4.16
N HIS A 355 2.43 8.60 -4.46
CA HIS A 355 1.30 9.27 -5.10
C HIS A 355 1.77 9.70 -6.47
N LEU A 356 1.10 9.25 -7.53
CA LEU A 356 1.33 9.70 -8.90
C LEU A 356 0.19 10.63 -9.30
N PRO A 357 0.40 11.96 -9.27
CA PRO A 357 -0.61 12.90 -9.74
C PRO A 357 -0.94 12.63 -11.20
N VAL A 358 -2.23 12.58 -11.52
CA VAL A 358 -2.72 12.44 -12.88
C VAL A 358 -3.03 13.84 -13.40
N PRO A 359 -2.31 14.33 -14.43
CA PRO A 359 -2.56 15.65 -15.00
C PRO A 359 -4.00 15.79 -15.50
N GLY A 360 -4.57 17.00 -15.42
CA GLY A 360 -5.98 17.23 -15.77
C GLY A 360 -6.36 16.80 -17.20
N PHE A 361 -5.43 16.90 -18.15
CA PHE A 361 -5.68 16.42 -19.51
C PHE A 361 -5.77 14.90 -19.61
N VAL A 362 -5.00 14.15 -18.79
CA VAL A 362 -5.12 12.69 -18.68
C VAL A 362 -6.36 12.33 -17.88
N GLY A 363 -6.70 13.08 -16.84
CA GLY A 363 -7.94 12.90 -16.08
C GLY A 363 -9.19 13.06 -16.95
N ALA A 364 -9.20 14.03 -17.88
CA ALA A 364 -10.25 14.17 -18.88
C ALA A 364 -10.33 12.94 -19.81
N LEU A 365 -9.19 12.41 -20.26
CA LEU A 365 -9.14 11.19 -21.07
C LEU A 365 -9.61 9.96 -20.28
N LEU A 366 -9.24 9.83 -19.01
CA LEU A 366 -9.73 8.75 -18.13
C LEU A 366 -11.26 8.77 -18.02
N LYS A 367 -11.86 9.96 -17.89
CA LYS A 367 -13.32 10.10 -17.86
C LYS A 367 -13.98 9.66 -19.18
N GLN A 368 -13.31 9.86 -20.32
CA GLN A 368 -13.85 9.56 -21.65
C GLN A 368 -13.61 8.11 -22.08
N ARG A 369 -12.41 7.60 -21.83
CA ARG A 369 -11.88 6.33 -22.37
C ARG A 369 -11.68 5.26 -21.31
N GLY A 370 -11.85 5.59 -20.02
CA GLY A 370 -11.83 4.64 -18.92
C GLY A 370 -10.53 3.83 -18.84
N ASP A 371 -10.69 2.52 -18.67
CA ASP A 371 -9.58 1.57 -18.48
C ASP A 371 -8.54 1.62 -19.60
N ALA A 372 -8.92 1.95 -20.84
CA ALA A 372 -7.99 2.03 -21.95
C ALA A 372 -6.82 3.00 -21.69
N ILE A 373 -7.06 4.09 -20.95
CA ILE A 373 -5.99 5.05 -20.60
C ILE A 373 -5.11 4.50 -19.47
N LEU A 374 -5.67 3.77 -18.51
CA LEU A 374 -4.87 3.12 -17.45
C LEU A 374 -4.03 1.97 -18.01
N ASP A 375 -4.58 1.16 -18.91
CA ASP A 375 -3.87 0.08 -19.59
C ASP A 375 -2.68 0.65 -20.38
N ARG A 376 -2.94 1.75 -21.12
CA ARG A 376 -1.89 2.48 -21.83
C ARG A 376 -0.84 3.07 -20.88
N THR A 377 -1.25 3.61 -19.74
CA THR A 377 -0.32 4.11 -18.71
C THR A 377 0.63 3.01 -18.26
N GLY A 378 0.12 1.79 -18.02
CA GLY A 378 0.93 0.62 -17.71
C GLY A 378 1.90 0.24 -18.82
N LYS A 379 1.43 0.21 -20.08
CA LYS A 379 2.25 -0.13 -21.24
C LYS A 379 3.41 0.87 -21.44
N VAL A 380 3.12 2.17 -21.47
CA VAL A 380 4.15 3.21 -21.63
C VAL A 380 5.15 3.16 -20.48
N ALA A 381 4.68 2.96 -19.25
CA ALA A 381 5.56 2.85 -18.09
C ALA A 381 6.47 1.63 -18.19
N GLN A 382 5.95 0.48 -18.65
CA GLN A 382 6.76 -0.72 -18.84
C GLN A 382 7.82 -0.52 -19.91
N GLU A 383 7.45 0.00 -21.08
CA GLU A 383 8.38 0.26 -22.17
C GLU A 383 9.51 1.22 -21.75
N ARG A 384 9.17 2.32 -21.07
CA ARG A 384 10.18 3.26 -20.55
C ARG A 384 11.08 2.63 -19.49
N ALA A 385 10.53 1.77 -18.62
CA ALA A 385 11.29 1.08 -17.59
C ALA A 385 12.27 0.07 -18.19
N ASP A 386 11.86 -0.64 -19.24
CA ASP A 386 12.69 -1.59 -19.96
C ASP A 386 13.86 -0.88 -20.66
N GLU A 387 13.59 0.25 -21.31
CA GLU A 387 14.61 1.09 -21.94
C GLU A 387 15.60 1.68 -20.93
N ALA A 388 15.12 2.12 -19.76
CA ALA A 388 16.00 2.55 -18.67
C ALA A 388 16.85 1.39 -18.13
N GLY A 389 16.28 0.19 -18.02
CA GLY A 389 17.01 -1.01 -17.63
C GLY A 389 18.10 -1.39 -18.64
N GLU A 390 17.79 -1.29 -19.94
CA GLU A 390 18.74 -1.56 -21.01
C GLU A 390 19.92 -0.58 -20.98
N LEU A 391 19.65 0.72 -20.88
CA LEU A 391 20.73 1.68 -20.80
C LEU A 391 21.52 1.56 -19.49
N GLY A 392 20.85 1.26 -18.38
CA GLY A 392 21.52 0.92 -17.11
C GLY A 392 22.51 -0.24 -17.26
N ARG A 393 22.17 -1.26 -18.07
CA ARG A 393 23.10 -2.35 -18.43
C ARG A 393 24.26 -1.86 -19.29
N ILE A 394 24.03 -0.98 -20.25
CA ILE A 394 25.10 -0.36 -21.06
C ILE A 394 26.06 0.42 -20.16
N LEU A 395 25.54 1.26 -19.25
CA LEU A 395 26.32 2.00 -18.26
C LEU A 395 27.11 1.05 -17.36
N ARG A 396 26.50 -0.02 -16.84
CA ARG A 396 27.18 -1.02 -16.02
C ARG A 396 28.40 -1.59 -16.73
N HIS A 397 28.29 -1.92 -18.02
CA HIS A 397 29.41 -2.45 -18.79
C HIS A 397 30.56 -1.43 -18.91
N ALA A 398 30.24 -0.15 -19.13
CA ALA A 398 31.23 0.92 -19.17
C ALA A 398 31.91 1.16 -17.80
N LEU A 399 31.14 1.14 -16.71
CA LEU A 399 31.66 1.25 -15.35
C LEU A 399 32.63 0.11 -15.00
N LEU A 400 32.32 -1.12 -15.38
CA LEU A 400 33.21 -2.27 -15.17
C LEU A 400 34.51 -2.14 -15.97
N ALA A 401 34.44 -1.65 -17.22
CA ALA A 401 35.63 -1.36 -18.04
C ALA A 401 36.51 -0.28 -17.38
N LEU A 402 35.88 0.80 -16.89
CA LEU A 402 36.55 1.89 -16.18
C LEU A 402 37.26 1.39 -14.90
N ILE A 403 36.55 0.63 -14.06
CA ILE A 403 37.07 0.09 -12.79
C ILE A 403 38.18 -0.94 -13.03
N ARG A 404 38.26 -1.60 -14.19
CA ARG A 404 39.34 -2.55 -14.49
C ARG A 404 40.58 -1.91 -15.09
N GLY A 405 40.49 -0.70 -15.64
CA GLY A 405 41.66 0.06 -16.08
C GLY A 405 42.16 -0.29 -17.45
N GLY A 406 41.29 -0.83 -18.30
CA GLY A 406 41.65 -1.21 -19.65
C GLY A 406 42.57 -2.42 -19.79
N ARG A 407 42.53 -3.35 -18.82
CA ARG A 407 42.96 -4.75 -19.03
C ARG A 407 42.00 -5.42 -20.04
N ASP A 408 42.49 -6.41 -20.77
CA ASP A 408 41.77 -7.06 -21.87
C ASP A 408 40.38 -7.57 -21.45
N GLY A 409 39.32 -6.97 -22.02
CA GLY A 409 37.93 -7.43 -21.95
C GLY A 409 37.09 -6.96 -20.76
N VAL A 410 35.78 -6.76 -21.01
CA VAL A 410 34.77 -6.57 -19.95
C VAL A 410 34.45 -7.94 -19.34
N ARG A 411 34.73 -8.11 -18.05
CA ARG A 411 34.36 -9.29 -17.27
C ARG A 411 33.15 -8.98 -16.40
N LEU A 412 32.03 -9.59 -16.76
CA LEU A 412 30.75 -9.40 -16.08
C LEU A 412 30.67 -10.16 -14.76
N ASP A 413 31.59 -11.08 -14.49
CA ASP A 413 31.66 -11.95 -13.32
C ASP A 413 32.48 -11.36 -12.15
N ASP A 414 33.00 -10.14 -12.27
CA ASP A 414 33.82 -9.51 -11.25
C ASP A 414 33.00 -8.87 -10.12
N GLU A 415 32.72 -9.64 -9.06
CA GLU A 415 31.95 -9.18 -7.90
C GLU A 415 32.54 -7.93 -7.21
N ALA A 416 33.87 -7.78 -7.19
CA ALA A 416 34.50 -6.63 -6.56
C ALA A 416 34.29 -5.35 -7.39
N ALA A 417 34.39 -5.46 -8.72
CA ALA A 417 34.08 -4.36 -9.61
C ALA A 417 32.57 -4.05 -9.64
N GLN A 418 31.71 -5.07 -9.61
CA GLN A 418 30.26 -4.88 -9.50
C GLN A 418 29.87 -4.12 -8.23
N ARG A 419 30.42 -4.49 -7.06
CA ARG A 419 30.19 -3.77 -5.80
C ARG A 419 30.61 -2.31 -5.88
N LYS A 420 31.74 -2.00 -6.53
CA LYS A 420 32.20 -0.62 -6.75
C LYS A 420 31.32 0.16 -7.74
N ALA A 421 30.75 -0.52 -8.73
CA ALA A 421 29.84 0.09 -9.69
C ALA A 421 28.41 0.27 -9.15
N ALA A 422 28.07 -0.36 -8.02
CA ALA A 422 26.70 -0.38 -7.49
C ALA A 422 26.21 1.02 -7.10
N SER A 423 27.04 1.85 -6.47
CA SER A 423 26.67 3.22 -6.09
C SER A 423 26.36 4.09 -7.32
N TRP A 424 27.13 3.95 -8.40
CA TRP A 424 26.90 4.67 -9.65
C TRP A 424 25.66 4.17 -10.39
N GLN A 425 25.39 2.86 -10.37
CA GLN A 425 24.12 2.32 -10.89
C GLN A 425 22.92 2.85 -10.10
N ALA A 426 23.01 2.90 -8.77
CA ALA A 426 21.98 3.48 -7.92
C ALA A 426 21.79 4.99 -8.19
N ALA A 427 22.88 5.73 -8.43
CA ALA A 427 22.82 7.14 -8.81
C ALA A 427 22.12 7.35 -10.16
N TYR A 428 22.40 6.48 -11.15
CA TYR A 428 21.67 6.49 -12.42
C TYR A 428 20.18 6.22 -12.23
N ASP A 429 19.82 5.15 -11.52
CA ASP A 429 18.41 4.83 -11.26
C ASP A 429 17.68 5.95 -10.50
N GLY A 430 18.35 6.59 -9.53
CA GLY A 430 17.82 7.76 -8.83
C GLY A 430 17.59 8.97 -9.74
N ARG A 431 18.43 9.21 -10.75
CA ARG A 431 18.22 10.28 -11.74
C ARG A 431 17.10 9.97 -12.72
N VAL A 432 16.96 8.70 -13.10
CA VAL A 432 15.83 8.24 -13.93
C VAL A 432 14.52 8.48 -13.17
N GLU A 433 14.47 8.06 -11.90
CA GLU A 433 13.32 8.16 -11.00
C GLU A 433 12.72 9.57 -10.94
N VAL A 434 13.57 10.60 -10.75
CA VAL A 434 13.15 12.00 -10.57
C VAL A 434 12.26 12.52 -11.71
N GLY A 435 12.45 12.03 -12.93
CA GLY A 435 11.68 12.47 -14.10
C GLY A 435 11.07 11.32 -14.88
N PHE A 436 10.73 10.21 -14.22
CA PHE A 436 10.15 9.05 -14.91
C PHE A 436 8.68 9.30 -15.28
N PHE A 437 7.89 9.84 -14.35
CA PHE A 437 6.45 10.14 -14.51
C PHE A 437 6.18 11.64 -14.68
N ASP A 438 7.04 12.32 -15.46
CA ASP A 438 6.91 13.74 -15.76
C ASP A 438 5.84 14.03 -16.83
N ASP A 439 5.71 15.29 -17.24
CA ASP A 439 4.76 15.68 -18.29
C ASP A 439 5.05 14.98 -19.62
N ALA A 440 6.32 14.65 -19.93
CA ALA A 440 6.66 13.92 -21.15
C ALA A 440 6.14 12.48 -21.11
N PHE A 441 6.11 11.84 -19.94
CA PHE A 441 5.42 10.55 -19.74
C PHE A 441 3.93 10.67 -20.01
N TRP A 442 3.28 11.64 -19.38
CA TRP A 442 1.82 11.79 -19.53
C TRP A 442 1.40 12.23 -20.94
N ASN A 443 2.23 13.01 -21.65
CA ASN A 443 1.98 13.35 -23.05
C ASN A 443 2.02 12.11 -23.96
N GLU A 444 2.92 11.16 -23.70
CA GLU A 444 2.98 9.88 -24.43
C GLU A 444 1.77 8.98 -24.13
N VAL A 445 1.34 8.94 -22.86
CA VAL A 445 0.09 8.28 -22.46
C VAL A 445 -1.10 8.93 -23.16
N ALA A 446 -1.12 10.25 -23.32
CA ALA A 446 -2.22 10.99 -23.93
C ALA A 446 -2.20 11.03 -25.47
N GLU A 447 -1.23 10.40 -26.14
CA GLU A 447 -1.09 10.44 -27.62
C GLU A 447 -0.97 11.87 -28.16
N ARG A 448 -0.33 12.78 -27.42
CA ARG A 448 -0.14 14.16 -27.88
C ARG A 448 0.99 14.23 -28.92
N ASP A 449 0.84 15.07 -29.94
CA ASP A 449 1.74 15.12 -31.10
C ASP A 449 3.24 15.16 -30.75
N GLY A 450 4.03 14.43 -31.54
CA GLY A 450 5.50 14.44 -31.52
C GLY A 450 6.13 13.09 -31.16
N PRO A 451 7.46 12.93 -31.39
CA PRO A 451 8.15 11.70 -31.05
C PRO A 451 8.35 11.59 -29.52
N HIS A 452 7.83 10.54 -28.89
CA HIS A 452 7.99 10.34 -27.43
C HIS A 452 9.22 9.52 -27.05
N ARG A 453 9.47 8.40 -27.76
CA ARG A 453 10.56 7.48 -27.47
C ARG A 453 11.95 8.09 -27.65
N MET A 454 12.15 8.88 -28.72
CA MET A 454 13.46 9.45 -29.05
C MET A 454 13.96 10.43 -27.96
N PRO A 455 13.17 11.45 -27.52
CA PRO A 455 13.56 12.30 -26.40
C PRO A 455 13.82 11.53 -25.11
N TRP A 456 13.02 10.51 -24.81
CA TRP A 456 13.21 9.67 -23.64
C TRP A 456 14.54 8.90 -23.67
N ARG A 457 14.84 8.18 -24.76
CA ARG A 457 16.14 7.50 -24.93
C ARG A 457 17.32 8.47 -24.89
N GLY A 458 17.18 9.65 -25.50
CA GLY A 458 18.18 10.73 -25.43
C GLY A 458 18.43 11.21 -24.00
N ARG A 459 17.37 11.42 -23.21
CA ARG A 459 17.45 11.76 -21.79
C ARG A 459 18.20 10.69 -21.01
N LEU A 460 17.80 9.42 -21.17
CA LEU A 460 18.48 8.30 -20.52
C LEU A 460 19.98 8.30 -20.84
N ALA A 461 20.35 8.42 -22.12
CA ALA A 461 21.75 8.46 -22.57
C ALA A 461 22.52 9.62 -21.91
N GLY A 462 21.93 10.81 -21.84
CA GLY A 462 22.49 11.96 -21.14
C GLY A 462 22.73 11.70 -19.65
N LEU A 463 21.76 11.10 -18.95
CA LEU A 463 21.88 10.76 -17.53
C LEU A 463 23.00 9.74 -17.27
N ALA A 464 23.05 8.67 -18.06
CA ALA A 464 24.07 7.64 -17.93
C ALA A 464 25.48 8.18 -18.26
N ARG A 465 25.61 9.04 -19.27
CA ARG A 465 26.86 9.73 -19.62
C ARG A 465 27.38 10.57 -18.47
N ALA A 466 26.51 11.35 -17.83
CA ALA A 466 26.88 12.17 -16.68
C ALA A 466 27.38 11.32 -15.51
N VAL A 467 26.69 10.23 -15.18
CA VAL A 467 27.13 9.29 -14.13
C VAL A 467 28.47 8.63 -14.46
N LEU A 468 28.69 8.25 -15.73
CA LEU A 468 29.98 7.69 -16.15
C LEU A 468 31.11 8.71 -16.01
N ALA A 469 30.86 9.98 -16.35
CA ALA A 469 31.85 11.05 -16.20
C ALA A 469 32.21 11.28 -14.73
N GLU A 470 31.23 11.31 -13.83
CA GLU A 470 31.45 11.41 -12.38
C GLU A 470 32.26 10.22 -11.84
N ALA A 471 31.91 9.00 -12.25
CA ALA A 471 32.65 7.80 -11.88
C ALA A 471 34.10 7.85 -12.39
N ALA A 472 34.32 8.38 -13.60
CA ALA A 472 35.63 8.56 -14.18
C ALA A 472 36.49 9.57 -13.40
N GLU A 473 35.89 10.62 -12.85
CA GLU A 473 36.55 11.58 -11.96
C GLU A 473 36.90 11.00 -10.59
N ALA A 474 36.01 10.19 -10.01
CA ALA A 474 36.20 9.62 -8.69
C ALA A 474 37.15 8.40 -8.63
N ALA A 475 37.45 7.74 -9.76
CA ALA A 475 38.21 6.48 -9.77
C ALA A 475 39.69 6.66 -9.35
N PRO A 476 40.17 6.04 -8.25
CA PRO A 476 41.52 6.26 -7.72
C PRO A 476 42.57 5.47 -8.52
N ARG A 477 43.38 6.14 -9.36
CA ARG A 477 44.50 5.54 -10.14
C ARG A 477 45.62 6.52 -10.48
N THR A 478 46.80 5.97 -10.78
CA THR A 478 47.90 6.68 -11.44
C THR A 478 47.45 7.29 -12.78
N GLU A 479 47.94 8.49 -13.08
CA GLU A 479 47.43 9.37 -14.15
C GLU A 479 47.37 8.69 -15.54
N MET A 480 48.41 7.96 -15.95
CA MET A 480 48.40 7.24 -17.24
C MET A 480 47.34 6.14 -17.33
N ARG A 481 47.08 5.42 -16.22
CA ARG A 481 46.06 4.35 -16.19
C ARG A 481 44.66 4.95 -16.18
N ARG A 482 44.49 6.16 -15.65
CA ARG A 482 43.23 6.91 -15.64
C ARG A 482 42.83 7.30 -17.06
N ILE A 483 43.74 7.84 -17.87
CA ILE A 483 43.45 8.28 -19.25
C ILE A 483 42.98 7.12 -20.13
N ARG A 484 43.74 6.00 -20.15
CA ARG A 484 43.38 4.84 -20.99
C ARG A 484 42.04 4.22 -20.59
N ALA A 485 41.80 4.07 -19.28
CA ALA A 485 40.55 3.51 -18.77
C ALA A 485 39.33 4.37 -19.12
N ARG A 486 39.48 5.69 -19.03
CA ARG A 486 38.45 6.66 -19.42
C ARG A 486 38.13 6.56 -20.91
N ALA A 487 39.14 6.66 -21.77
CA ALA A 487 38.94 6.60 -23.21
C ALA A 487 38.21 5.32 -23.64
N GLN A 488 38.62 4.16 -23.12
CA GLN A 488 37.98 2.89 -23.45
C GLN A 488 36.55 2.76 -22.90
N ALA A 489 36.30 3.20 -21.67
CA ALA A 489 34.97 3.15 -21.09
C ALA A 489 34.00 4.11 -21.81
N SER A 490 34.47 5.31 -22.15
CA SER A 490 33.72 6.30 -22.92
C SER A 490 33.43 5.81 -24.34
N ASP A 491 34.41 5.29 -25.07
CA ASP A 491 34.20 4.74 -26.42
C ASP A 491 33.18 3.58 -26.41
N LEU A 492 33.34 2.64 -25.46
CA LEU A 492 32.40 1.54 -25.28
C LEU A 492 30.98 2.04 -24.99
N PHE A 493 30.85 3.05 -24.14
CA PHE A 493 29.57 3.65 -23.79
C PHE A 493 28.94 4.37 -24.98
N GLU A 494 29.65 5.32 -25.61
CA GLU A 494 29.11 6.16 -26.69
C GLU A 494 28.68 5.32 -27.89
N ARG A 495 29.45 4.29 -28.28
CA ARG A 495 29.07 3.39 -29.36
C ARG A 495 27.74 2.68 -29.07
N ARG A 496 27.55 2.17 -27.85
CA ARG A 496 26.36 1.40 -27.47
C ARG A 496 25.16 2.30 -27.18
N ALA A 497 25.38 3.42 -26.51
CA ALA A 497 24.34 4.42 -26.25
C ALA A 497 23.88 5.08 -27.55
N GLY A 498 24.79 5.35 -28.49
CA GLY A 498 24.46 5.85 -29.82
C GLY A 498 23.58 4.89 -30.61
N ALA A 499 23.93 3.60 -30.64
CA ALA A 499 23.10 2.57 -31.27
C ALA A 499 21.70 2.46 -30.61
N PHE A 500 21.66 2.47 -29.27
CA PHE A 500 20.40 2.46 -28.51
C PHE A 500 19.49 3.65 -28.86
N VAL A 501 20.04 4.85 -29.01
CA VAL A 501 19.25 6.03 -29.41
C VAL A 501 18.82 5.93 -30.87
N ALA A 502 19.69 5.43 -31.76
CA ALA A 502 19.44 5.34 -33.19
C ALA A 502 18.35 4.31 -33.58
N GLU A 503 18.23 3.20 -32.85
CA GLU A 503 17.25 2.13 -33.14
C GLU A 503 15.80 2.61 -33.23
N VAL A 504 15.44 3.72 -32.56
CA VAL A 504 14.09 4.32 -32.65
C VAL A 504 13.87 5.02 -34.01
N LYS A 505 14.92 5.45 -34.71
CA LYS A 505 14.80 6.07 -36.03
C LYS A 505 14.42 5.07 -37.12
N ASP A 506 14.80 3.81 -36.96
CA ASP A 506 14.63 2.78 -37.99
C ASP A 506 13.29 2.02 -37.85
N ALA A 507 12.56 2.23 -36.74
CA ALA A 507 11.27 1.60 -36.43
C ALA A 507 10.06 2.53 -36.60
N GLY A 508 10.26 3.74 -37.13
CA GLY A 508 9.26 4.79 -37.31
C GLY A 508 8.71 4.89 -38.71
#